data_AF-R6EE00-F1
#
_entry.id   AF-R6EE00-F1
#
_cell.length_a   1.000
_cell.length_b   1.000
_cell.length_c   1.000
_cell.angle_alpha   90.00
_cell.angle_beta   90.00
_cell.angle_gamma   90.00
#
_symmetry.space_group_name_H-M   'P 1'
#
loop_
_entity.id
_entity.type
_entity.pdbx_description
1 polymer ?
#
loop_
_entity_poly.entity_id
_entity_poly.type
_entity_poly.pdbx_seq_one_letter_code
_entity_poly.pdbx_strand_id
1 'polypeptide(L)'
;MIKRASRLRTVLEESGDLYEEEKKRFLQMEKMLEMAQSFAQKEGYAPYYMYRQKNSAGHYGSTGQENIGYAREGKECLYNILIMEEMQTIAAVGAGASTKIYHPDKKIVSRVENVKSITDYIDRIEEMIDRKKGVFL
;
A
#
# COMPACT_ATOMS: atom_id res chain seq x y z
N MET A 1 -7.39 22.12 -3.65
CA MET A 1 -6.92 21.76 -5.01
C MET A 1 -7.69 20.52 -5.46
N ILE A 2 -8.54 20.62 -6.48
CA ILE A 2 -9.28 19.47 -7.01
C ILE A 2 -8.34 18.67 -7.91
N LYS A 3 -8.16 17.38 -7.63
CA LYS A 3 -7.33 16.49 -8.44
C LYS A 3 -7.94 16.34 -9.84
N ARG A 4 -7.13 16.31 -10.91
CA ARG A 4 -7.61 16.21 -12.31
C ARG A 4 -8.63 15.07 -12.53
N ALA A 5 -8.40 13.91 -11.91
CA ALA A 5 -9.32 12.77 -11.96
C ALA A 5 -10.68 13.05 -11.29
N SER A 6 -10.71 13.84 -10.21
CA SER A 6 -11.95 14.26 -9.54
C SER A 6 -12.75 15.22 -10.41
N ARG A 7 -12.07 16.12 -11.13
CA ARG A 7 -12.72 17.04 -12.06
C ARG A 7 -13.34 16.31 -13.26
N LEU A 8 -12.64 15.32 -13.82
CA LEU A 8 -13.17 14.50 -14.92
C LEU A 8 -14.44 13.74 -14.49
N ARG A 9 -14.45 13.19 -13.27
CA ARG A 9 -15.61 12.51 -12.72
C ARG A 9 -16.82 13.44 -12.62
N THR A 10 -16.65 14.65 -12.07
CA THR A 10 -17.74 15.64 -11.98
C THR A 10 -18.30 15.99 -13.35
N VAL A 11 -17.44 16.17 -14.37
CA VAL A 11 -17.88 16.45 -15.75
C VAL A 11 -18.71 15.29 -16.32
N LEU A 12 -18.30 14.05 -16.08
CA LEU A 12 -19.01 12.85 -16.54
C LEU A 12 -20.34 12.62 -15.78
N GLU A 13 -20.39 13.00 -14.51
CA GLU A 13 -21.62 13.00 -13.71
C GLU A 13 -22.61 14.04 -14.24
N GLU A 14 -22.13 15.26 -14.54
CA GLU A 14 -22.93 16.36 -15.10
C GLU A 14 -23.41 16.07 -16.53
N SER A 15 -22.61 15.37 -17.35
CA SER A 15 -23.00 14.99 -18.72
C SER A 15 -23.90 13.76 -18.79
N GLY A 16 -24.05 13.01 -17.69
CA GLY A 16 -24.78 11.74 -17.64
C GLY A 16 -24.03 10.55 -18.23
N ASP A 17 -22.80 10.73 -18.72
CA ASP A 17 -22.00 9.69 -19.38
C ASP A 17 -21.22 8.80 -18.40
N LEU A 18 -21.23 9.14 -17.10
CA LEU A 18 -20.41 8.46 -16.09
C LEU A 18 -20.54 6.94 -16.15
N TYR A 19 -21.75 6.42 -16.24
CA TYR A 19 -22.00 4.98 -16.22
C TYR A 19 -21.36 4.25 -17.41
N GLU A 20 -21.55 4.76 -18.63
CA GLU A 20 -20.99 4.14 -19.83
C GLU A 20 -19.46 4.23 -19.86
N GLU A 21 -18.90 5.35 -19.43
CA GLU A 21 -17.44 5.50 -19.32
C GLU A 21 -16.84 4.60 -18.22
N GLU A 22 -17.50 4.46 -17.07
CA GLU A 22 -17.07 3.53 -16.03
C GLU A 22 -17.14 2.07 -16.50
N LYS A 23 -18.18 1.70 -17.24
CA LYS A 23 -18.34 0.36 -17.83
C LYS A 23 -17.25 0.05 -18.85
N LYS A 24 -16.92 0.99 -19.76
CA LYS A 24 -15.81 0.83 -20.71
C LYS A 24 -14.48 0.63 -20.00
N ARG A 25 -14.21 1.45 -18.97
CA ARG A 25 -12.97 1.36 -18.18
C ARG A 25 -12.87 0.03 -17.44
N PHE A 26 -13.98 -0.46 -16.89
CA PHE A 26 -14.04 -1.76 -16.24
C PHE A 26 -13.65 -2.88 -17.21
N LEU A 27 -14.29 -2.95 -18.38
CA LEU A 27 -14.00 -3.96 -19.40
C LEU A 27 -12.55 -3.90 -19.92
N GLN A 28 -11.99 -2.71 -20.05
CA GLN A 28 -10.58 -2.54 -20.41
C GLN A 28 -9.65 -3.06 -19.32
N MET A 29 -9.96 -2.75 -18.06
CA MET A 29 -9.15 -3.19 -16.93
C MET A 29 -9.17 -4.71 -16.77
N GLU A 30 -10.33 -5.37 -16.93
CA GLU A 30 -10.41 -6.83 -16.92
C GLU A 30 -9.51 -7.46 -18.00
N LYS A 31 -9.56 -6.96 -19.23
CA LYS A 31 -8.69 -7.43 -20.33
C LYS A 31 -7.20 -7.25 -20.02
N MET A 32 -6.83 -6.13 -19.41
CA MET A 32 -5.44 -5.88 -19.02
C MET A 32 -4.99 -6.84 -17.92
N LEU A 33 -5.85 -7.12 -16.94
CA LEU A 33 -5.57 -8.06 -15.86
C LEU A 33 -5.41 -9.49 -16.39
N GLU A 34 -6.32 -9.93 -17.27
CA GLU A 34 -6.25 -11.25 -17.91
C GLU A 34 -4.96 -11.41 -18.73
N MET A 35 -4.58 -10.39 -19.50
CA MET A 35 -3.34 -10.39 -20.28
C MET A 35 -2.11 -10.48 -19.37
N ALA A 36 -2.08 -9.70 -18.28
CA ALA A 36 -0.98 -9.71 -17.33
C ALA A 36 -0.86 -11.08 -16.61
N GLN A 37 -1.98 -11.67 -16.20
CA GLN A 37 -2.03 -12.99 -15.57
C GLN A 37 -1.53 -14.08 -16.52
N SER A 38 -2.03 -14.08 -17.75
CA SER A 38 -1.64 -15.05 -18.78
C SER A 38 -0.14 -14.97 -19.09
N PHE A 39 0.39 -13.74 -19.19
CA PHE A 39 1.82 -13.51 -19.37
C PHE A 39 2.62 -14.03 -18.17
N ALA A 40 2.22 -13.67 -16.94
CA ALA A 40 2.90 -14.08 -15.72
C ALA A 40 2.98 -15.62 -15.63
N GLN A 41 1.87 -16.30 -15.86
CA GLN A 41 1.82 -17.77 -15.85
C GLN A 41 2.72 -18.38 -16.93
N LYS A 42 2.67 -17.88 -18.16
CA LYS A 42 3.49 -18.36 -19.28
C LYS A 42 4.99 -18.23 -18.99
N GLU A 43 5.39 -17.15 -18.33
CA GLU A 43 6.79 -16.86 -18.00
C GLU A 43 7.26 -17.47 -16.66
N GLY A 44 6.42 -18.31 -16.03
CA GLY A 44 6.74 -19.05 -14.81
C GLY A 44 6.68 -18.22 -13.52
N TYR A 45 5.93 -17.11 -13.52
CA TYR A 45 5.68 -16.33 -12.31
C TYR A 45 4.40 -16.81 -11.62
N ALA A 46 4.47 -17.04 -10.32
CA ALA A 46 3.33 -17.33 -9.47
C ALA A 46 2.94 -16.08 -8.66
N PRO A 47 1.64 -15.87 -8.40
CA PRO A 47 1.21 -14.84 -7.45
C PRO A 47 1.68 -15.20 -6.03
N TYR A 48 2.23 -14.24 -5.28
CA TYR A 48 2.80 -14.51 -3.95
C TYR A 48 2.34 -13.55 -2.84
N TYR A 49 1.72 -12.42 -3.19
CA TYR A 49 1.02 -11.57 -2.23
C TYR A 49 -0.12 -10.83 -2.90
N MET A 50 -1.09 -10.40 -2.10
CA MET A 50 -2.17 -9.51 -2.54
C MET A 50 -2.45 -8.49 -1.44
N TYR A 51 -2.68 -7.24 -1.82
CA TYR A 51 -3.32 -6.27 -0.93
C TYR A 51 -4.45 -5.54 -1.63
N ARG A 52 -5.41 -5.10 -0.82
CA ARG A 52 -6.54 -4.31 -1.30
C ARG A 52 -6.11 -2.86 -1.55
N GLN A 53 -6.17 -2.44 -2.80
CA GLN A 53 -5.98 -1.06 -3.21
C GLN A 53 -7.28 -0.27 -3.00
N LYS A 54 -7.24 0.72 -2.11
CA LYS A 54 -8.36 1.68 -1.96
C LYS A 54 -8.37 2.64 -3.15
N ASN A 55 -9.56 2.93 -3.66
CA ASN A 55 -9.81 3.89 -4.76
C ASN A 55 -9.25 3.50 -6.13
N SER A 56 -9.14 2.21 -6.44
CA SER A 56 -9.05 1.78 -7.85
C SER A 56 -10.32 2.20 -8.59
N ALA A 57 -10.19 2.62 -9.85
CA ALA A 57 -11.31 3.11 -10.64
C ALA A 57 -12.41 2.04 -10.77
N GLY A 58 -13.67 2.43 -10.53
CA GLY A 58 -14.83 1.52 -10.45
C GLY A 58 -15.22 1.26 -9.00
N HIS A 59 -15.95 2.21 -8.39
CA HIS A 59 -16.48 2.05 -7.03
C HIS A 59 -17.65 1.06 -6.95
N TYR A 60 -18.18 0.60 -8.09
CA TYR A 60 -19.24 -0.40 -8.17
C TYR A 60 -18.68 -1.71 -8.76
N GLY A 61 -18.57 -2.74 -7.91
CA GLY A 61 -18.32 -4.12 -8.34
C GLY A 61 -16.94 -4.42 -8.95
N SER A 62 -15.96 -3.52 -8.89
CA SER A 62 -14.67 -3.74 -9.56
C SER A 62 -13.82 -4.78 -8.83
N THR A 63 -13.51 -5.86 -9.54
CA THR A 63 -12.48 -6.88 -9.26
C THR A 63 -11.04 -6.33 -9.41
N GLY A 64 -10.86 -5.10 -9.90
CA GLY A 64 -9.55 -4.43 -10.03
C GLY A 64 -9.06 -3.73 -8.75
N GLN A 65 -9.54 -4.17 -7.58
CA GLN A 65 -9.17 -3.62 -6.28
C GLN A 65 -7.99 -4.36 -5.63
N GLU A 66 -7.39 -5.31 -6.34
CA GLU A 66 -6.33 -6.16 -5.82
C GLU A 66 -5.01 -5.78 -6.50
N ASN A 67 -4.00 -5.47 -5.68
CA ASN A 67 -2.63 -5.38 -6.14
C ASN A 67 -1.97 -6.72 -5.83
N ILE A 68 -1.71 -7.51 -6.88
CA ILE A 68 -1.12 -8.83 -6.79
C ILE A 68 0.35 -8.74 -7.21
N GLY A 69 1.24 -9.25 -6.36
CA GLY A 69 2.64 -9.45 -6.74
C GLY A 69 2.88 -10.80 -7.35
N TYR A 70 3.74 -10.82 -8.36
CA TYR A 70 4.17 -12.04 -9.05
C TYR A 70 5.69 -12.21 -8.89
N ALA A 71 6.11 -13.44 -8.64
CA ALA A 71 7.53 -13.81 -8.53
C ALA A 71 7.74 -15.23 -9.07
N ARG A 72 8.96 -15.54 -9.48
CA ARG A 72 9.36 -16.93 -9.71
C ARG A 72 9.55 -17.61 -8.36
N GLU A 73 9.42 -18.93 -8.35
CA GLU A 73 9.65 -19.74 -7.15
C GLU A 73 11.00 -19.41 -6.50
N GLY A 74 10.98 -19.17 -5.19
CA GLY A 74 12.15 -18.81 -4.40
C GLY A 74 12.66 -17.39 -4.62
N LYS A 75 11.92 -16.55 -5.36
CA LYS A 75 12.20 -15.11 -5.58
C LYS A 75 11.11 -14.21 -5.03
N GLU A 76 10.24 -14.74 -4.18
CA GLU A 76 9.20 -13.99 -3.50
C GLU A 76 9.84 -12.94 -2.58
N CYS A 77 9.27 -11.73 -2.57
CA CYS A 77 9.71 -10.71 -1.64
C CYS A 77 9.12 -10.99 -0.25
N LEU A 78 9.88 -11.70 0.61
CA LEU A 78 9.48 -11.95 2.00
C LEU A 78 9.15 -10.66 2.75
N TYR A 79 9.88 -9.58 2.49
CA TYR A 79 9.59 -8.27 3.09
C TYR A 79 8.16 -7.82 2.82
N ASN A 80 7.65 -7.93 1.57
CA ASN A 80 6.28 -7.54 1.24
C ASN A 80 5.25 -8.37 2.02
N ILE A 81 5.50 -9.66 2.22
CA ILE A 81 4.60 -10.53 3.00
C ILE A 81 4.63 -10.09 4.47
N LEU A 82 5.82 -9.97 5.06
CA LEU A 82 5.99 -9.71 6.49
C LEU A 82 5.48 -8.34 6.92
N ILE A 83 5.63 -7.30 6.09
CA ILE A 83 5.08 -5.98 6.41
C ILE A 83 3.54 -5.96 6.36
N MET A 84 2.94 -6.72 5.45
CA MET A 84 1.48 -6.79 5.28
C MET A 84 0.83 -7.57 6.41
N GLU A 85 1.48 -8.63 6.90
CA GLU A 85 1.07 -9.40 8.09
C GLU A 85 1.40 -8.70 9.42
N GLU A 86 1.98 -7.49 9.36
CA GLU A 86 2.48 -6.76 10.54
C GLU A 86 3.49 -7.55 11.40
N MET A 87 4.20 -8.50 10.78
CA MET A 87 5.20 -9.38 11.41
C MET A 87 6.64 -8.84 11.29
N GLN A 88 6.79 -7.60 10.87
CA GLN A 88 8.09 -6.96 10.66
C GLN A 88 8.25 -5.74 11.57
N THR A 89 9.35 -5.71 12.31
CA THR A 89 9.81 -4.49 12.98
C THR A 89 10.34 -3.50 11.93
N ILE A 90 9.84 -2.27 11.98
CA ILE A 90 10.17 -1.18 11.05
C ILE A 90 10.71 -0.01 11.87
N ALA A 91 12.01 0.24 11.77
CA ALA A 91 12.62 1.44 12.31
C ALA A 91 12.28 2.64 11.41
N ALA A 92 11.66 3.67 11.98
CA ALA A 92 11.32 4.87 11.24
C ALA A 92 12.13 6.06 11.75
N VAL A 93 12.55 6.96 10.86
CA VAL A 93 13.33 8.16 11.17
C VAL A 93 12.67 9.40 10.56
N GLY A 94 12.92 10.57 11.12
CA GLY A 94 12.31 11.83 10.68
C GLY A 94 11.12 12.29 11.53
N ALA A 95 10.75 13.56 11.37
CA ALA A 95 9.61 14.16 12.06
C ALA A 95 8.29 13.47 11.66
N GLY A 96 7.46 13.16 12.66
CA GLY A 96 6.18 12.47 12.49
C GLY A 96 6.28 10.98 12.13
N ALA A 97 7.49 10.42 12.08
CA ALA A 97 7.71 9.01 11.80
C ALA A 97 7.29 8.13 13.00
N SER A 98 6.78 6.94 12.72
CA SER A 98 6.36 5.96 13.73
C SER A 98 7.13 4.65 13.51
N THR A 99 7.99 4.32 14.45
CA THR A 99 8.64 3.01 14.51
C THR A 99 7.60 1.97 14.89
N LYS A 100 7.50 0.87 14.15
CA LYS A 100 6.71 -0.32 14.51
C LYS A 100 7.62 -1.40 15.06
N ILE A 101 7.18 -2.08 16.11
CA ILE A 101 7.93 -3.12 16.81
C ILE A 101 7.05 -4.34 16.90
N TYR A 102 7.45 -5.42 16.22
CA TYR A 102 6.76 -6.70 16.30
C TYR A 102 7.33 -7.51 17.47
N HIS A 103 6.46 -8.06 18.31
CA HIS A 103 6.80 -8.90 19.46
C HIS A 103 6.39 -10.35 19.14
N PRO A 104 7.32 -11.22 18.67
CA PRO A 104 6.97 -12.56 18.16
C PRO A 104 6.25 -13.44 19.19
N ASP A 105 6.69 -13.41 20.45
CA ASP A 105 6.13 -14.25 21.53
C ASP A 105 4.66 -13.92 21.82
N LYS A 106 4.29 -12.65 21.66
CA LYS A 106 2.94 -12.14 21.95
C LYS A 106 2.10 -11.96 20.69
N LYS A 107 2.72 -12.01 19.51
CA LYS A 107 2.12 -11.66 18.20
C LYS A 107 1.40 -10.31 18.22
N ILE A 108 2.00 -9.31 18.86
CA ILE A 108 1.48 -7.94 18.92
C ILE A 108 2.48 -6.96 18.32
N VAL A 109 1.98 -5.78 17.93
CA VAL A 109 2.80 -4.66 17.47
C VAL A 109 2.67 -3.49 18.43
N SER A 110 3.81 -2.97 18.90
CA SER A 110 3.87 -1.68 19.59
C SER A 110 4.50 -0.60 18.70
N ARG A 111 4.33 0.66 19.08
CA ARG A 111 4.80 1.80 18.30
C ARG A 111 5.56 2.81 19.16
N VAL A 112 6.60 3.39 18.57
CA VAL A 112 7.32 4.53 19.14
C VAL A 112 7.28 5.66 18.13
N GLU A 113 6.62 6.74 18.50
CA GLU A 113 6.41 7.90 17.62
C GLU A 113 7.45 8.99 17.86
N ASN A 114 7.91 9.57 16.75
CA ASN A 114 8.65 10.82 16.76
C ASN A 114 7.68 12.01 16.85
N VAL A 115 8.17 13.12 17.38
CA VAL A 115 7.44 14.39 17.33
C VAL A 115 7.16 14.81 15.88
N LYS A 116 6.00 15.43 15.65
CA LYS A 116 5.53 15.81 14.31
C LYS A 116 6.16 17.08 13.75
N SER A 117 6.48 18.03 14.63
CA SER A 117 7.15 19.29 14.27
C SER A 117 8.58 19.03 13.85
N ILE A 118 8.99 19.60 12.70
CA ILE A 118 10.37 19.50 12.21
C ILE A 118 11.33 20.16 13.19
N THR A 119 10.98 21.34 13.70
CA THR A 119 11.77 22.08 14.67
C THR A 119 11.99 21.25 15.94
N ASP A 120 10.91 20.73 16.52
CA ASP A 120 10.98 19.89 17.73
C ASP A 120 11.78 18.61 17.48
N TYR A 121 11.69 18.03 16.28
CA TYR A 121 12.42 16.81 15.93
C TYR A 121 13.93 17.05 15.89
N ILE A 122 14.35 18.20 15.37
CA ILE A 122 15.75 18.62 15.34
C ILE A 122 16.23 18.95 16.75
N ASP A 123 15.50 19.78 17.48
CA ASP A 123 15.88 20.26 18.81
C ASP A 123 15.92 19.14 19.86
N ARG A 124 15.09 18.10 19.68
CA ARG A 124 14.92 16.99 20.63
C ARG A 124 15.34 15.65 20.03
N ILE A 125 16.30 15.66 19.10
CA ILE A 125 16.74 14.44 18.41
C ILE A 125 17.23 13.36 19.37
N GLU A 126 17.96 13.75 20.43
CA GLU A 126 18.45 12.83 21.47
C GLU A 126 17.29 12.11 22.17
N GLU A 127 16.23 12.84 22.53
CA GLU A 127 15.02 12.25 23.11
C GLU A 127 14.37 11.23 22.16
N MET A 128 14.34 11.52 20.84
CA MET A 128 13.76 10.62 19.85
C MET A 128 14.60 9.34 19.68
N ILE A 129 15.93 9.45 19.81
CA ILE A 129 16.86 8.32 19.82
C ILE A 129 16.65 7.49 21.09
N ASP A 130 16.62 8.12 22.26
CA ASP A 130 16.49 7.44 23.55
C ASP A 130 15.18 6.65 23.67
N ARG A 131 14.07 7.21 23.17
CA ARG A 131 12.78 6.49 23.09
C ARG A 131 12.86 5.18 22.31
N LYS A 132 13.83 5.03 21.39
CA LYS A 132 14.02 3.85 20.54
C LYS A 132 15.16 2.95 21.01
N LYS A 133 16.05 3.40 21.90
CA LYS A 133 17.18 2.59 22.39
C LYS A 133 16.68 1.29 23.05
N GLY A 134 15.74 1.37 23.99
CA GLY A 134 15.20 0.20 24.71
C GLY A 134 14.32 -0.75 23.89
N VAL A 135 14.32 -0.60 22.56
CA VAL A 135 13.53 -1.38 21.61
C VAL A 135 14.41 -2.19 20.66
N PHE A 136 15.56 -1.63 20.27
CA PHE A 136 16.45 -2.20 19.25
C PHE A 136 17.81 -2.64 19.79
N LEU A 137 18.15 -2.24 21.02
CA LEU A 137 19.40 -2.52 21.72
C LEU A 137 19.09 -3.12 23.10
#